data_AF-R0GR99-F1
#
_entry.id   AF-R0GR99-F1
#
_cell.length_a   1.000
_cell.length_b   1.000
_cell.length_c   1.000
_cell.angle_alpha   90.00
_cell.angle_beta   90.00
_cell.angle_gamma   90.00
#
_symmetry.space_group_name_H-M   'P 1'
#
loop_
_entity.id
_entity.type
_entity.pdbx_description
1 polymer ?
#
loop_
_entity_poly.entity_id
_entity_poly.type
_entity_poly.pdbx_seq_one_letter_code
_entity_poly.pdbx_strand_id
1 'polypeptide(L)'
;MEAKSSNRCSFWLPKKKRSCANTRIESSLFCGNHSQRLEGEWTPCPIDPSHSVLQENLEGHVKRCPLLKQTVALSGQRFYQKGINAGNEEEDEEEKKMGSCSLVTSEMKRNLLYSMSVSKFLQLIKKIEDVHGGICKDIEDSYLSPEACNIWFNKEVDRKIPFQEKHVLQQGSILGNLEKIGALMKCNKNVEEKDHKNVSAVVEFGAGRGYLTQMLADCYGIEKVYLVERKSYKLKADRSLRQKENLVLERMRIDIEDFNLNAVESLHGVPYVAVGKHLCGPATDLSLRCCLSRQDGESPVLKGLAIATCCHHLCQWKSYINKEYILSLGISKDEFHIISSFTSWAVDDDHGSNLPGVDDIDLLVSNAKEEGEGEVRDDSLSSMEEVVKKMKPMERAVLGFKCKQIIDAGRMKWVKKHGLDSKLVKYIPASISPENTLLVAG
;
A
#
# COMPACT_ATOMS: atom_id res chain seq x y z
N MET A 1 -4.06 -18.46 50.07
CA MET A 1 -3.77 -17.92 48.72
C MET A 1 -2.30 -18.13 48.46
N GLU A 2 -1.94 -19.25 47.82
CA GLU A 2 -0.55 -19.57 47.49
C GLU A 2 -0.04 -18.70 46.34
N ALA A 3 1.17 -18.15 46.53
CA ALA A 3 1.85 -17.30 45.58
C ALA A 3 2.13 -18.06 44.26
N LYS A 4 1.46 -17.68 43.17
CA LYS A 4 1.76 -18.18 41.82
C LYS A 4 3.12 -17.66 41.34
N SER A 5 4.14 -18.47 41.62
CA SER A 5 5.41 -18.67 40.91
C SER A 5 6.15 -17.44 40.34
N SER A 6 7.20 -17.02 41.05
CA SER A 6 8.22 -16.03 40.62
C SER A 6 9.20 -16.55 39.55
N ASN A 7 8.79 -17.49 38.68
CA ASN A 7 9.69 -18.16 37.74
C ASN A 7 9.75 -17.52 36.34
N ARG A 8 9.28 -16.27 36.21
CA ARG A 8 9.23 -15.55 34.93
C ARG A 8 10.31 -14.47 34.86
N CYS A 9 10.78 -14.21 33.65
CA CYS A 9 11.73 -13.15 33.37
C CYS A 9 11.18 -11.76 33.73
N SER A 10 11.95 -11.00 34.49
CA SER A 10 11.60 -9.65 34.97
C SER A 10 11.72 -8.55 33.90
N PHE A 11 12.09 -8.88 32.66
CA PHE A 11 12.27 -7.89 31.59
C PHE A 11 10.91 -7.35 31.11
N TRP A 12 10.73 -6.04 31.17
CA TRP A 12 9.54 -5.37 30.66
C TRP A 12 9.61 -5.22 29.14
N LEU A 13 8.54 -5.54 28.42
CA LEU A 13 8.44 -5.35 26.96
C LEU A 13 7.58 -4.11 26.66
N PRO A 14 8.16 -2.92 26.40
CA PRO A 14 7.40 -1.67 26.26
C PRO A 14 6.33 -1.74 25.17
N LYS A 15 6.70 -2.29 24.00
CA LYS A 15 5.77 -2.48 22.85
C LYS A 15 4.60 -3.41 23.16
N LYS A 16 4.73 -4.32 24.14
CA LYS A 16 3.71 -5.31 24.49
C LYS A 16 3.03 -5.05 25.84
N LYS A 17 3.42 -3.97 26.53
CA LYS A 17 2.93 -3.57 27.87
C LYS A 17 2.80 -4.74 28.86
N ARG A 18 3.81 -5.62 28.89
CA ARG A 18 3.86 -6.79 29.79
C ARG A 18 5.29 -7.25 30.06
N SER A 19 5.51 -7.95 31.17
CA SER A 19 6.77 -8.64 31.45
C SER A 19 6.97 -9.83 30.50
N CYS A 20 8.23 -10.18 30.25
CA CYS A 20 8.60 -11.31 29.42
C CYS A 20 7.98 -12.61 29.98
N ALA A 21 7.35 -13.39 29.09
CA ALA A 21 6.66 -14.61 29.48
C ALA A 21 7.61 -15.82 29.63
N ASN A 22 8.85 -15.69 29.16
CA ASN A 22 9.84 -16.77 29.21
C ASN A 22 10.27 -17.03 30.65
N THR A 23 10.58 -18.29 30.94
CA THR A 23 11.13 -18.72 32.22
C THR A 23 12.47 -18.04 32.46
N ARG A 24 12.69 -17.56 33.69
CA ARG A 24 14.00 -17.02 34.09
C ARG A 24 15.04 -18.15 34.13
N ILE A 25 16.31 -17.81 33.93
CA ILE A 25 17.41 -18.75 34.22
C ILE A 25 17.55 -18.84 35.74
N GLU A 26 17.90 -20.00 36.30
CA GLU A 26 18.00 -20.18 37.76
C GLU A 26 18.94 -19.15 38.43
N SER A 27 20.01 -18.74 37.72
CA SER A 27 21.00 -17.76 38.17
C SER A 27 20.71 -16.30 37.80
N SER A 28 19.55 -15.99 37.18
CA SER A 28 19.25 -14.64 36.71
C SER A 28 17.79 -14.25 36.93
N LEU A 29 17.52 -12.96 37.14
CA LEU A 29 16.16 -12.41 37.10
C LEU A 29 15.57 -12.40 35.68
N PHE A 30 16.36 -12.72 34.66
CA PHE A 30 15.96 -12.67 33.26
C PHE A 30 16.05 -14.05 32.57
N CYS A 31 15.31 -14.23 31.46
CA CYS A 31 15.41 -15.42 30.61
C CYS A 31 16.65 -15.34 29.71
N GLY A 32 17.03 -16.42 29.03
CA GLY A 32 18.20 -16.41 28.13
C GLY A 32 18.20 -15.33 27.03
N ASN A 33 17.04 -14.81 26.63
CA ASN A 33 16.96 -13.72 25.63
C ASN A 33 17.11 -12.31 26.22
N HIS A 34 16.89 -12.14 27.53
CA HIS A 34 16.90 -10.84 28.21
C HIS A 34 17.87 -10.79 29.38
N SER A 35 18.53 -11.91 29.68
CA SER A 35 19.74 -11.92 30.48
C SER A 35 20.75 -11.18 29.62
N GLN A 36 20.99 -9.91 29.95
CA GLN A 36 22.22 -9.26 29.53
C GLN A 36 23.32 -10.12 30.13
N ARG A 37 23.86 -11.04 29.34
CA ARG A 37 25.22 -11.52 29.58
C ARG A 37 26.06 -10.25 29.44
N LEU A 38 26.40 -9.63 30.56
CA LEU A 38 27.20 -8.41 30.61
C LEU A 38 28.56 -8.59 29.90
N GLU A 39 28.95 -9.84 29.66
CA GLU A 39 30.22 -10.25 29.05
C GLU A 39 30.11 -10.70 27.57
N GLY A 40 28.91 -10.70 26.97
CA GLY A 40 28.71 -11.19 25.59
C GLY A 40 28.64 -10.07 24.55
N GLU A 41 29.52 -10.11 23.54
CA GLU A 41 29.42 -9.22 22.38
C GLU A 41 28.20 -9.57 21.53
N TRP A 42 27.27 -8.63 21.35
CA TRP A 42 26.08 -8.80 20.51
C TRP A 42 26.30 -8.16 19.16
N THR A 43 26.18 -8.94 18.10
CA THR A 43 26.29 -8.46 16.72
C THR A 43 24.93 -8.56 16.02
N PRO A 44 24.57 -7.59 15.17
CA PRO A 44 23.43 -7.75 14.26
C PRO A 44 23.56 -9.04 13.45
N CYS A 45 22.46 -9.77 13.27
CA CYS A 45 22.50 -10.95 12.42
C CYS A 45 22.81 -10.53 10.97
N PRO A 46 23.79 -11.18 10.30
CA PRO A 46 24.20 -10.82 8.94
C PRO A 46 23.14 -11.18 7.89
N ILE A 47 22.22 -12.10 8.22
CA ILE A 47 21.11 -12.49 7.35
C ILE A 47 19.91 -11.57 7.54
N ASP A 48 19.58 -11.24 8.80
CA ASP A 48 18.44 -10.40 9.17
C ASP A 48 18.87 -9.36 10.22
N PRO A 49 19.27 -8.16 9.79
CA PRO A 49 19.72 -7.09 10.69
C PRO A 49 18.65 -6.59 11.67
N SER A 50 17.39 -7.03 11.56
CA SER A 50 16.32 -6.64 12.49
C SER A 50 16.45 -7.26 13.89
N HIS A 51 17.38 -8.20 14.07
CA HIS A 51 17.71 -8.76 15.36
C HIS A 51 19.21 -8.98 15.53
N SER A 52 19.65 -9.04 16.78
CA SER A 52 21.04 -9.30 17.15
C SER A 52 21.18 -10.68 17.78
N VAL A 53 22.36 -11.25 17.64
CA VAL A 53 22.75 -12.53 18.23
C VAL A 53 24.07 -12.37 18.96
N LEU A 54 24.30 -13.19 19.98
CA LEU A 54 25.61 -13.27 20.62
C LEU A 54 26.64 -13.77 19.59
N GLN A 55 27.80 -13.12 19.54
CA GLN A 55 28.89 -13.43 18.61
C GLN A 55 29.26 -14.91 18.64
N GLU A 56 29.36 -15.51 19.83
CA GLU A 56 29.64 -16.94 20.05
C GLU A 56 28.59 -17.88 19.44
N ASN A 57 27.35 -17.42 19.26
CA ASN A 57 26.23 -18.21 18.74
C ASN A 57 25.95 -17.91 17.27
N LEU A 58 26.69 -16.99 16.64
CA LEU A 58 26.44 -16.50 15.29
C LEU A 58 26.49 -17.64 14.27
N GLU A 59 27.52 -18.49 14.31
CA GLU A 59 27.68 -19.62 13.39
C GLU A 59 26.52 -20.62 13.46
N GLY A 60 26.04 -20.91 14.67
CA GLY A 60 24.90 -21.80 14.89
C GLY A 60 23.55 -21.15 14.57
N HIS A 61 23.47 -19.81 14.70
CA HIS A 61 22.29 -19.02 14.36
C HIS A 61 22.09 -18.93 12.85
N VAL A 62 23.11 -18.56 12.08
CA VAL A 62 22.96 -18.30 10.63
C VAL A 62 22.36 -19.51 9.91
N LYS A 63 22.72 -20.73 10.31
CA LYS A 63 22.17 -22.00 9.79
C LYS A 63 20.68 -22.20 10.08
N ARG A 64 20.14 -21.54 11.11
CA ARG A 64 18.77 -21.71 11.61
C ARG A 64 17.96 -20.42 11.61
N CYS A 65 18.52 -19.34 11.06
CA CYS A 65 17.87 -18.04 10.99
C CYS A 65 16.48 -18.19 10.35
N PRO A 66 15.40 -17.68 10.97
CA PRO A 66 14.07 -17.75 10.39
C PRO A 66 13.97 -17.14 8.99
N LEU A 67 14.71 -16.05 8.74
CA LEU A 67 14.75 -15.42 7.42
C LEU A 67 15.44 -16.32 6.40
N LEU A 68 16.57 -16.95 6.73
CA LEU A 68 17.22 -17.91 5.85
C LEU A 68 16.29 -19.05 5.46
N LYS A 69 15.63 -19.69 6.45
CA LYS A 69 14.70 -20.78 6.20
C LYS A 69 13.55 -20.35 5.29
N GLN A 70 13.04 -19.14 5.49
CA GLN A 70 12.00 -18.59 4.65
C GLN A 70 12.50 -18.35 3.23
N THR A 71 13.67 -17.75 3.05
CA THR A 71 14.27 -17.50 1.72
C THR A 71 14.50 -18.81 0.98
N VAL A 72 15.09 -19.82 1.62
CA VAL A 72 15.31 -21.15 1.01
C VAL A 72 13.98 -21.79 0.61
N ALA A 73 12.97 -21.76 1.49
CA ALA A 73 11.66 -22.31 1.18
C ALA A 73 10.95 -21.57 0.02
N LEU A 74 11.14 -20.25 -0.06
CA LEU A 74 10.59 -19.40 -1.10
C LEU A 74 11.29 -19.61 -2.45
N SER A 75 12.62 -19.74 -2.47
CA SER A 75 13.40 -19.98 -3.69
C SER A 75 13.06 -21.32 -4.37
N GLY A 76 12.48 -22.27 -3.64
CA GLY A 76 11.97 -23.52 -4.21
C GLY A 76 10.55 -23.44 -4.79
N GLN A 77 9.86 -22.29 -4.66
CA GLN A 77 8.50 -22.13 -5.16
C GLN A 77 8.49 -21.71 -6.63
N ARG A 78 7.62 -22.31 -7.45
CA ARG A 78 7.46 -21.96 -8.87
C ARG A 78 7.02 -20.51 -9.07
N PHE A 79 6.22 -19.97 -8.15
CA PHE A 79 5.73 -18.59 -8.18
C PHE A 79 6.75 -17.55 -7.69
N TYR A 80 7.96 -17.95 -7.30
CA TYR A 80 9.03 -17.03 -6.96
C TYR A 80 9.93 -16.77 -8.18
N GLN A 81 9.92 -15.54 -8.65
CA GLN A 81 10.82 -15.06 -9.69
C GLN A 81 11.32 -13.66 -9.32
N LYS A 82 12.58 -13.60 -8.91
CA LYS A 82 13.18 -12.36 -8.40
C LYS A 82 13.03 -11.21 -9.40
N GLY A 83 12.49 -10.08 -8.94
CA GLY A 83 12.39 -8.85 -9.71
C GLY A 83 11.40 -8.87 -10.88
N ILE A 84 10.57 -9.91 -11.03
CA ILE A 84 9.64 -10.01 -12.18
C ILE A 84 8.70 -8.81 -12.31
N ASN A 85 8.30 -8.21 -11.18
CA ASN A 85 7.46 -7.02 -11.16
C ASN A 85 8.25 -5.75 -10.85
N ALA A 86 9.59 -5.75 -10.79
CA ALA A 86 10.39 -4.60 -10.35
C ALA A 86 10.29 -3.40 -11.31
N GLY A 87 10.34 -3.64 -12.63
CA GLY A 87 10.26 -2.61 -13.69
C GLY A 87 11.31 -2.82 -14.76
N ASN A 88 11.25 -2.01 -15.82
CA ASN A 88 12.24 -2.11 -16.91
C ASN A 88 13.66 -1.97 -16.35
N GLU A 89 14.46 -3.00 -16.58
CA GLU A 89 15.87 -3.11 -16.17
C GLU A 89 16.79 -2.23 -17.04
N GLU A 90 16.33 -1.78 -18.21
CA GLU A 90 17.11 -0.97 -19.15
C GLU A 90 17.53 0.39 -18.58
N GLU A 91 16.67 1.05 -17.79
CA GLU A 91 17.02 2.28 -17.07
C GLU A 91 17.96 2.01 -15.86
N ASP A 92 17.86 0.83 -15.25
CA ASP A 92 18.69 0.43 -14.11
C ASP A 92 20.16 0.18 -14.52
N GLU A 93 20.43 -0.27 -15.75
CA GLU A 93 21.79 -0.48 -16.28
C GLU A 93 22.57 0.84 -16.43
N GLU A 94 21.91 1.92 -16.86
CA GLU A 94 22.52 3.25 -16.95
C GLU A 94 22.72 3.88 -15.56
N GLU A 95 21.76 3.69 -14.64
CA GLU A 95 21.86 4.21 -13.27
C GLU A 95 22.92 3.47 -12.42
N LYS A 96 23.07 2.15 -12.60
CA LYS A 96 24.13 1.36 -11.96
C LYS A 96 25.52 1.79 -12.42
N LYS A 97 25.70 2.15 -13.70
CA LYS A 97 26.97 2.68 -14.22
C LYS A 97 27.35 4.02 -13.61
N MET A 98 26.38 4.82 -13.16
CA MET A 98 26.59 6.12 -12.54
C MET A 98 26.76 6.06 -11.01
N GLY A 99 26.76 4.86 -10.40
CA GLY A 99 26.91 4.69 -8.95
C GLY A 99 25.73 5.22 -8.12
N SER A 100 24.57 5.48 -8.73
CA SER A 100 23.40 6.02 -8.06
C SER A 100 22.61 4.91 -7.35
N CYS A 101 22.12 5.19 -6.13
CA CYS A 101 21.25 4.27 -5.40
C CYS A 101 19.86 4.21 -6.08
N SER A 102 19.46 3.01 -6.51
CA SER A 102 18.14 2.74 -7.15
C SER A 102 16.94 3.10 -6.25
N LEU A 103 17.13 3.21 -4.94
CA LEU A 103 16.08 3.56 -3.98
C LEU A 103 16.23 5.01 -3.49
N VAL A 104 15.20 5.83 -3.73
CA VAL A 104 15.16 7.23 -3.28
C VAL A 104 14.43 7.34 -1.95
N THR A 105 15.18 7.69 -0.89
CA THR A 105 14.63 7.86 0.46
C THR A 105 13.82 9.15 0.59
N SER A 106 12.93 9.25 1.59
CA SER A 106 12.20 10.49 1.86
C SER A 106 13.11 11.68 2.14
N GLU A 107 14.30 11.43 2.70
CA GLU A 107 15.33 12.46 2.90
C GLU A 107 15.91 12.94 1.58
N MET A 108 16.25 12.02 0.67
CA MET A 108 16.71 12.39 -0.68
C MET A 108 15.65 13.20 -1.43
N LYS A 109 14.36 12.84 -1.33
CA LYS A 109 13.26 13.62 -1.95
C LYS A 109 13.17 15.05 -1.39
N ARG A 110 13.34 15.21 -0.07
CA ARG A 110 13.38 16.54 0.57
C ARG A 110 14.60 17.34 0.13
N ASN A 111 15.75 16.69 0.01
CA ASN A 111 16.97 17.35 -0.45
C ASN A 111 16.82 17.83 -1.90
N LEU A 112 16.17 17.05 -2.78
CA LEU A 112 15.82 17.49 -4.14
C LEU A 112 14.98 18.77 -4.11
N LEU A 113 13.93 18.80 -3.28
CA LEU A 113 13.10 19.99 -3.07
C LEU A 113 13.95 21.17 -2.58
N TYR A 114 14.71 21.03 -1.49
CA TYR A 114 15.45 22.16 -0.90
C TYR A 114 16.63 22.63 -1.73
N SER A 115 17.17 21.79 -2.61
CA SER A 115 18.22 22.16 -3.57
C SER A 115 17.70 22.96 -4.77
N MET A 116 16.37 23.03 -4.96
CA MET A 116 15.77 23.71 -6.10
C MET A 116 15.60 25.21 -5.84
N SER A 117 15.67 26.02 -6.90
CA SER A 117 15.41 27.45 -6.78
C SER A 117 13.92 27.73 -6.60
N VAL A 118 13.60 28.83 -5.90
CA VAL A 118 12.21 29.28 -5.68
C VAL A 118 11.45 29.42 -7.01
N SER A 119 12.08 29.96 -8.05
CA SER A 119 11.48 30.07 -9.38
C SER A 119 11.09 28.71 -9.98
N LYS A 120 11.95 27.68 -9.87
CA LYS A 120 11.63 26.32 -10.33
C LYS A 120 10.50 25.69 -9.51
N PHE A 121 10.46 25.94 -8.20
CA PHE A 121 9.40 25.47 -7.34
C PHE A 121 8.03 26.06 -7.72
N LEU A 122 7.97 27.39 -7.95
CA LEU A 122 6.74 28.05 -8.41
C LEU A 122 6.29 27.54 -9.79
N GLN A 123 7.23 27.30 -10.71
CA GLN A 123 6.93 26.67 -12.00
C GLN A 123 6.38 25.25 -11.82
N LEU A 124 6.91 24.47 -10.87
CA LEU A 124 6.40 23.13 -10.57
C LEU A 124 4.99 23.17 -9.97
N ILE A 125 4.70 24.10 -9.06
CA ILE A 125 3.33 24.29 -8.52
C ILE A 125 2.37 24.60 -9.65
N LYS A 126 2.69 25.59 -10.50
CA LYS A 126 1.85 25.95 -11.64
C LYS A 126 1.63 24.75 -12.59
N LYS A 127 2.70 24.00 -12.87
CA LYS A 127 2.62 22.77 -13.66
C LYS A 127 1.66 21.75 -13.03
N ILE A 128 1.73 21.54 -11.71
CA ILE A 128 0.81 20.64 -10.99
C ILE A 128 -0.64 21.14 -11.11
N GLU A 129 -0.87 22.44 -10.98
CA GLU A 129 -2.21 23.04 -11.11
C GLU A 129 -2.78 22.89 -12.53
N ASP A 130 -2.00 23.21 -13.55
CA ASP A 130 -2.39 23.09 -14.96
C ASP A 130 -2.71 21.63 -15.32
N VAL A 131 -1.81 20.71 -14.94
CA VAL A 131 -1.98 19.28 -15.15
C VAL A 131 -3.22 18.76 -14.40
N HIS A 132 -3.40 19.17 -13.15
CA HIS A 132 -4.55 18.78 -12.34
C HIS A 132 -5.86 19.30 -12.93
N GLY A 133 -5.92 20.55 -13.41
CA GLY A 133 -7.10 21.12 -14.06
C GLY A 133 -7.50 20.40 -15.35
N GLY A 134 -6.55 19.74 -16.02
CA GLY A 134 -6.79 18.87 -17.18
C GLY A 134 -7.06 17.39 -16.85
N ILE A 135 -6.85 16.96 -15.61
CA ILE A 135 -7.12 15.59 -15.16
C ILE A 135 -8.52 15.53 -14.55
N CYS A 136 -9.24 14.44 -14.87
CA CYS A 136 -10.51 13.99 -14.27
C CYS A 136 -11.19 15.00 -13.35
N LYS A 137 -12.01 15.89 -13.95
CA LYS A 137 -12.95 16.76 -13.23
C LYS A 137 -14.01 15.96 -12.44
N ASP A 138 -14.10 14.64 -12.70
CA ASP A 138 -15.19 13.79 -12.23
C ASP A 138 -14.69 12.51 -11.54
N ILE A 139 -13.82 12.60 -10.52
CA ILE A 139 -13.69 11.48 -9.56
C ILE A 139 -14.99 11.45 -8.74
N GLU A 140 -15.92 10.61 -9.17
CA GLU A 140 -17.23 10.48 -8.54
C GLU A 140 -17.15 9.84 -7.15
N ASP A 141 -18.08 10.25 -6.29
CA ASP A 141 -18.34 9.58 -5.03
C ASP A 141 -19.04 8.24 -5.31
N SER A 142 -18.47 7.14 -4.82
CA SER A 142 -19.02 5.80 -4.98
C SER A 142 -19.01 5.03 -3.66
N TYR A 143 -19.77 5.55 -2.70
CA TYR A 143 -19.96 4.98 -1.36
C TYR A 143 -21.00 3.86 -1.42
N LEU A 144 -20.58 2.68 -1.85
CA LEU A 144 -21.49 1.56 -2.07
C LEU A 144 -21.60 0.66 -0.83
N SER A 145 -22.82 0.19 -0.56
CA SER A 145 -23.12 -0.76 0.51
C SER A 145 -23.93 -1.91 -0.08
N PRO A 146 -23.27 -2.89 -0.72
CA PRO A 146 -23.97 -3.98 -1.41
C PRO A 146 -24.74 -4.83 -0.41
N GLU A 147 -25.95 -5.26 -0.78
CA GLU A 147 -26.84 -6.06 0.08
C GLU A 147 -26.19 -7.37 0.53
N ALA A 148 -25.34 -7.96 -0.32
CA ALA A 148 -24.60 -9.18 0.01
C ALA A 148 -23.74 -9.03 1.27
N CYS A 149 -23.31 -7.79 1.59
CA CYS A 149 -22.50 -7.46 2.76
C CYS A 149 -23.32 -7.10 4.01
N ASN A 150 -24.66 -7.17 3.97
CA ASN A 150 -25.52 -6.80 5.12
C ASN A 150 -25.19 -7.57 6.40
N ILE A 151 -24.77 -8.83 6.30
CA ILE A 151 -24.34 -9.62 7.48
C ILE A 151 -23.19 -8.94 8.25
N TRP A 152 -22.31 -8.21 7.54
CA TRP A 152 -21.23 -7.44 8.15
C TRP A 152 -21.71 -6.10 8.68
N PHE A 153 -22.55 -5.39 7.93
CA PHE A 153 -23.09 -4.09 8.37
C PHE A 153 -23.98 -4.22 9.61
N ASN A 154 -24.78 -5.29 9.67
CA ASN A 154 -25.68 -5.59 10.80
C ASN A 154 -24.98 -6.27 11.98
N LYS A 155 -23.66 -6.53 11.88
CA LYS A 155 -22.87 -7.19 12.93
C LYS A 155 -23.36 -8.61 13.25
N GLU A 156 -23.83 -9.32 12.24
CA GLU A 156 -24.28 -10.72 12.31
C GLU A 156 -23.13 -11.73 12.12
N VAL A 157 -21.90 -11.24 11.97
CA VAL A 157 -20.67 -12.04 11.88
C VAL A 157 -20.19 -12.55 13.24
N ASP A 158 -19.34 -13.59 13.25
CA ASP A 158 -18.79 -14.17 14.50
C ASP A 158 -18.11 -13.09 15.36
N ARG A 159 -18.54 -12.98 16.62
CA ARG A 159 -18.01 -12.04 17.62
C ARG A 159 -16.50 -12.19 17.88
N LYS A 160 -15.89 -13.31 17.47
CA LYS A 160 -14.43 -13.53 17.54
C LYS A 160 -13.66 -12.74 16.48
N ILE A 161 -14.33 -12.25 15.44
CA ILE A 161 -13.71 -11.44 14.39
C ILE A 161 -13.50 -10.02 14.93
N PRO A 162 -12.27 -9.46 14.86
CA PRO A 162 -12.00 -8.07 15.18
C PRO A 162 -12.84 -7.15 14.29
N PHE A 163 -13.83 -6.50 14.90
CA PHE A 163 -14.75 -5.60 14.20
C PHE A 163 -14.36 -4.14 14.45
N GLN A 164 -14.25 -3.36 13.37
CA GLN A 164 -14.22 -1.89 13.42
C GLN A 164 -15.06 -1.38 12.26
N GLU A 165 -16.04 -0.53 12.59
CA GLU A 165 -17.04 -0.04 11.64
C GLU A 165 -16.42 0.61 10.39
N LYS A 166 -15.44 1.51 10.59
CA LYS A 166 -14.69 2.13 9.48
C LYS A 166 -14.10 1.11 8.50
N HIS A 167 -13.57 -0.01 9.00
CA HIS A 167 -12.95 -1.02 8.17
C HIS A 167 -13.99 -1.86 7.43
N VAL A 168 -15.17 -2.05 8.02
CA VAL A 168 -16.28 -2.76 7.38
C VAL A 168 -16.87 -1.91 6.26
N LEU A 169 -17.09 -0.61 6.49
CA LEU A 169 -17.57 0.30 5.45
C LEU A 169 -16.59 0.39 4.27
N GLN A 170 -15.28 0.49 4.55
CA GLN A 170 -14.25 0.47 3.52
C GLN A 170 -14.28 -0.84 2.70
N GLN A 171 -14.32 -1.99 3.36
CA GLN A 171 -14.33 -3.29 2.69
C GLN A 171 -15.60 -3.47 1.85
N GLY A 172 -16.77 -3.17 2.43
CA GLY A 172 -18.05 -3.28 1.76
C GLY A 172 -18.14 -2.41 0.51
N SER A 173 -17.63 -1.18 0.57
CA SER A 173 -17.61 -0.29 -0.60
C SER A 173 -16.63 -0.73 -1.69
N ILE A 174 -15.46 -1.30 -1.33
CA ILE A 174 -14.57 -1.94 -2.31
C ILE A 174 -15.31 -3.06 -3.05
N LEU A 175 -16.04 -3.92 -2.32
CA LEU A 175 -16.79 -5.02 -2.93
C LEU A 175 -17.98 -4.53 -3.75
N GLY A 176 -18.68 -3.49 -3.28
CA GLY A 176 -19.76 -2.86 -4.03
C GLY A 176 -19.31 -2.26 -5.34
N ASN A 177 -18.10 -1.69 -5.40
CA ASN A 177 -17.52 -1.17 -6.64
C ASN A 177 -17.17 -2.29 -7.62
N LEU A 178 -16.66 -3.44 -7.13
CA LEU A 178 -16.47 -4.64 -7.96
C LEU A 178 -17.81 -5.21 -8.47
N GLU A 179 -18.85 -5.19 -7.65
CA GLU A 179 -20.21 -5.59 -8.05
C GLU A 179 -20.77 -4.65 -9.13
N LYS A 180 -20.59 -3.32 -8.96
CA LYS A 180 -21.05 -2.30 -9.93
C LYS A 180 -20.46 -2.47 -11.32
N ILE A 181 -19.20 -2.93 -11.43
CA ILE A 181 -18.56 -3.21 -12.72
C ILE A 181 -18.82 -4.64 -13.25
N GLY A 182 -19.60 -5.45 -12.53
CA GLY A 182 -19.91 -6.83 -12.91
C GLY A 182 -18.76 -7.83 -12.67
N ALA A 183 -17.72 -7.42 -11.94
CA ALA A 183 -16.62 -8.32 -11.57
C ALA A 183 -17.03 -9.27 -10.43
N LEU A 184 -18.02 -8.89 -9.60
CA LEU A 184 -18.65 -9.77 -8.62
C LEU A 184 -20.14 -9.91 -8.95
N MET A 185 -20.67 -11.12 -8.82
CA MET A 185 -22.10 -11.40 -9.00
C MET A 185 -22.70 -11.92 -7.70
N LYS A 186 -23.94 -11.54 -7.42
CA LYS A 186 -24.69 -12.02 -6.25
C LYS A 186 -24.92 -13.52 -6.37
N CYS A 187 -24.53 -14.29 -5.37
CA CYS A 187 -24.93 -15.70 -5.28
C CYS A 187 -26.43 -15.79 -4.99
N ASN A 188 -27.24 -16.00 -6.03
CA ASN A 188 -28.63 -16.38 -5.85
C ASN A 188 -28.68 -17.84 -5.38
N LYS A 189 -28.95 -18.06 -4.09
CA LYS A 189 -29.09 -19.40 -3.48
C LYS A 189 -30.19 -20.28 -4.10
N ASN A 190 -31.01 -19.73 -5.00
CA ASN A 190 -32.19 -20.38 -5.58
C ASN A 190 -32.00 -20.81 -7.04
N VAL A 191 -30.79 -20.68 -7.61
CA VAL A 191 -30.51 -21.11 -8.99
C VAL A 191 -29.30 -22.06 -8.94
N GLU A 192 -29.54 -23.36 -9.12
CA GLU A 192 -28.53 -24.42 -9.18
C GLU A 192 -27.70 -24.41 -10.49
N GLU A 193 -27.81 -23.36 -11.31
CA GLU A 193 -26.94 -23.20 -12.46
C GLU A 193 -25.60 -22.63 -11.97
N LYS A 194 -24.64 -23.53 -11.75
CA LYS A 194 -23.21 -23.20 -11.67
C LYS A 194 -22.78 -22.65 -13.03
N ASP A 195 -23.11 -21.39 -13.27
CA ASP A 195 -22.63 -20.68 -14.44
C ASP A 195 -21.11 -20.56 -14.30
N HIS A 196 -20.36 -21.23 -15.18
CA HIS A 196 -18.88 -21.25 -15.20
C HIS A 196 -18.24 -19.86 -15.37
N LYS A 197 -19.05 -18.80 -15.42
CA LYS A 197 -18.66 -17.39 -15.52
C LYS A 197 -18.47 -16.70 -14.17
N ASN A 198 -18.91 -17.29 -13.06
CA ASN A 198 -18.83 -16.63 -11.76
C ASN A 198 -17.39 -16.65 -11.20
N VAL A 199 -17.00 -15.58 -10.49
CA VAL A 199 -15.67 -15.50 -9.89
C VAL A 199 -15.55 -16.55 -8.79
N SER A 200 -14.55 -17.41 -8.93
CA SER A 200 -14.29 -18.51 -7.97
C SER A 200 -13.05 -18.24 -7.12
N ALA A 201 -12.22 -17.27 -7.51
CA ALA A 201 -10.97 -16.96 -6.82
C ALA A 201 -10.80 -15.47 -6.49
N VAL A 202 -10.03 -15.20 -5.43
CA VAL A 202 -9.58 -13.86 -5.05
C VAL A 202 -8.09 -13.85 -4.76
N VAL A 203 -7.41 -12.83 -5.27
CA VAL A 203 -6.01 -12.52 -4.93
C VAL A 203 -5.98 -11.19 -4.17
N GLU A 204 -5.74 -11.24 -2.86
CA GLU A 204 -5.57 -10.04 -2.03
C GLU A 204 -4.08 -9.71 -1.91
N PHE A 205 -3.69 -8.60 -2.55
CA PHE A 205 -2.35 -8.05 -2.45
C PHE A 205 -2.23 -7.16 -1.21
N GLY A 206 -1.15 -7.35 -0.44
CA GLY A 206 -0.98 -6.64 0.82
C GLY A 206 -2.04 -7.05 1.84
N ALA A 207 -2.35 -8.35 1.90
CA ALA A 207 -3.50 -8.86 2.63
C ALA A 207 -3.48 -8.55 4.13
N GLY A 208 -2.30 -8.33 4.73
CA GLY A 208 -2.18 -8.11 6.16
C GLY A 208 -2.88 -9.21 6.97
N ARG A 209 -4.00 -8.86 7.61
CA ARG A 209 -4.84 -9.81 8.38
C ARG A 209 -5.84 -10.61 7.52
N GLY A 210 -6.15 -10.20 6.29
CA GLY A 210 -7.01 -10.91 5.33
C GLY A 210 -8.52 -10.70 5.54
N TYR A 211 -8.93 -9.61 6.20
CA TYR A 211 -10.35 -9.38 6.50
C TYR A 211 -11.16 -8.89 5.29
N LEU A 212 -10.53 -8.22 4.32
CA LEU A 212 -11.22 -7.88 3.06
C LEU A 212 -11.63 -9.16 2.33
N THR A 213 -10.71 -10.13 2.23
CA THR A 213 -11.05 -11.44 1.67
C THR A 213 -12.06 -12.21 2.52
N GLN A 214 -11.99 -12.13 3.86
CA GLN A 214 -13.00 -12.75 4.71
C GLN A 214 -14.41 -12.26 4.38
N MET A 215 -14.60 -10.94 4.23
CA MET A 215 -15.88 -10.37 3.81
C MET A 215 -16.31 -10.89 2.44
N LEU A 216 -15.39 -10.89 1.47
CA LEU A 216 -15.67 -11.39 0.12
C LEU A 216 -16.04 -12.89 0.11
N ALA A 217 -15.37 -13.73 0.91
CA ALA A 217 -15.69 -15.14 1.07
C ALA A 217 -17.00 -15.40 1.85
N ASP A 218 -17.43 -14.47 2.70
CA ASP A 218 -18.73 -14.54 3.39
C ASP A 218 -19.90 -14.14 2.48
N CYS A 219 -19.67 -13.25 1.52
CA CYS A 219 -20.73 -12.58 0.77
C CYS A 219 -20.90 -13.07 -0.68
N TYR A 220 -19.84 -13.54 -1.34
CA TYR A 220 -19.83 -13.79 -2.79
C TYR A 220 -19.47 -15.23 -3.20
N GLY A 221 -19.50 -16.20 -2.26
CA GLY A 221 -19.37 -17.63 -2.59
C GLY A 221 -18.01 -18.05 -3.14
N ILE A 222 -16.95 -17.39 -2.69
CA ILE A 222 -15.59 -17.55 -3.24
C ILE A 222 -14.97 -18.84 -2.71
N GLU A 223 -14.44 -19.66 -3.62
CA GLU A 223 -13.93 -21.01 -3.33
C GLU A 223 -12.41 -21.04 -3.15
N LYS A 224 -11.67 -20.13 -3.79
CA LYS A 224 -10.20 -20.08 -3.73
C LYS A 224 -9.73 -18.70 -3.26
N VAL A 225 -8.86 -18.71 -2.26
CA VAL A 225 -8.33 -17.49 -1.64
C VAL A 225 -6.81 -17.52 -1.65
N TYR A 226 -6.23 -16.47 -2.23
CA TYR A 226 -4.80 -16.24 -2.30
C TYR A 226 -4.46 -14.93 -1.59
N LEU A 227 -3.72 -15.02 -0.48
CA LEU A 227 -3.32 -13.86 0.33
C LEU A 227 -1.82 -13.61 0.17
N VAL A 228 -1.46 -12.50 -0.47
CA VAL A 228 -0.06 -12.13 -0.76
C VAL A 228 0.41 -11.09 0.25
N GLU A 229 1.45 -11.41 1.01
CA GLU A 229 1.94 -10.53 2.08
C GLU A 229 3.39 -10.85 2.49
N ARG A 230 4.23 -9.83 2.70
CA ARG A 230 5.64 -9.98 3.12
C ARG A 230 5.78 -10.40 4.59
N LYS A 231 4.86 -9.94 5.45
CA LYS A 231 4.93 -10.05 6.92
C LYS A 231 3.87 -10.97 7.52
N SER A 232 4.18 -11.59 8.65
CA SER A 232 3.19 -12.33 9.42
C SER A 232 2.50 -11.42 10.44
N TYR A 233 1.17 -11.45 10.46
CA TYR A 233 0.35 -10.73 11.44
C TYR A 233 -0.29 -11.68 12.45
N LYS A 234 -0.69 -11.13 13.60
CA LYS A 234 -1.56 -11.81 14.57
C LYS A 234 -3.03 -11.53 14.23
N LEU A 235 -3.94 -12.36 14.72
CA LEU A 235 -5.38 -12.24 14.50
C LEU A 235 -5.70 -12.17 13.00
N LYS A 236 -5.23 -13.19 12.27
CA LYS A 236 -5.48 -13.33 10.84
C LYS A 236 -6.84 -13.99 10.63
N ALA A 237 -7.52 -13.61 9.57
CA ALA A 237 -8.74 -14.24 9.10
C ALA A 237 -8.54 -15.73 8.74
N ASP A 238 -7.30 -16.18 8.54
CA ASP A 238 -6.96 -17.56 8.16
C ASP A 238 -7.71 -18.63 8.95
N ARG A 239 -7.89 -18.43 10.27
CA ARG A 239 -8.61 -19.40 11.11
C ARG A 239 -10.08 -19.52 10.70
N SER A 240 -10.73 -18.39 10.48
CA SER A 240 -12.15 -18.31 10.08
C SER A 240 -12.33 -18.80 8.64
N LEU A 241 -11.46 -18.38 7.72
CA LEU A 241 -11.46 -18.83 6.34
C LEU A 241 -11.32 -20.36 6.22
N ARG A 242 -10.42 -20.98 6.99
CA ARG A 242 -10.24 -22.44 6.99
C ARG A 242 -11.41 -23.24 7.56
N GLN A 243 -12.35 -22.60 8.25
CA GLN A 243 -13.56 -23.25 8.75
C GLN A 243 -14.68 -23.30 7.71
N LYS A 244 -14.55 -22.56 6.60
CA LYS A 244 -15.52 -22.63 5.50
C LYS A 244 -15.32 -23.92 4.72
N GLU A 245 -16.39 -24.68 4.55
CA GLU A 245 -16.41 -25.84 3.67
C GLU A 245 -16.13 -25.41 2.23
N ASN A 246 -15.37 -26.23 1.50
CA ASN A 246 -15.02 -26.02 0.09
C ASN A 246 -14.20 -24.74 -0.22
N LEU A 247 -13.59 -24.10 0.80
CA LEU A 247 -12.69 -22.96 0.59
C LEU A 247 -11.21 -23.38 0.67
N VAL A 248 -10.48 -23.18 -0.42
CA VAL A 248 -9.03 -23.34 -0.49
C VAL A 248 -8.35 -22.04 -0.08
N LEU A 249 -7.51 -22.08 0.95
CA LEU A 249 -6.74 -20.92 1.42
C LEU A 249 -5.23 -21.13 1.25
N GLU A 250 -4.64 -20.31 0.39
CA GLU A 250 -3.20 -20.18 0.21
C GLU A 250 -2.75 -18.79 0.67
N ARG A 251 -1.80 -18.73 1.61
CA ARG A 251 -1.18 -17.46 2.03
C ARG A 251 0.29 -17.49 1.66
N MET A 252 0.67 -16.67 0.68
CA MET A 252 2.02 -16.60 0.14
C MET A 252 2.80 -15.52 0.86
N ARG A 253 3.91 -15.93 1.49
CA ARG A 253 4.80 -15.00 2.20
C ARG A 253 5.93 -14.53 1.28
N ILE A 254 5.60 -13.62 0.37
CA ILE A 254 6.44 -13.19 -0.74
C ILE A 254 6.36 -11.66 -0.94
N ASP A 255 7.42 -11.08 -1.48
CA ASP A 255 7.40 -9.72 -2.01
C ASP A 255 6.66 -9.70 -3.35
N ILE A 256 5.71 -8.77 -3.53
CA ILE A 256 5.00 -8.61 -4.81
C ILE A 256 6.00 -8.34 -5.94
N GLU A 257 7.15 -7.71 -5.65
CA GLU A 257 8.23 -7.50 -6.62
C GLU A 257 8.74 -8.82 -7.24
N ASP A 258 8.74 -9.89 -6.46
CA ASP A 258 9.27 -11.21 -6.85
C ASP A 258 8.17 -12.24 -7.17
N PHE A 259 6.90 -11.83 -7.16
CA PHE A 259 5.77 -12.76 -7.25
C PHE A 259 5.26 -12.93 -8.68
N ASN A 260 5.40 -14.15 -9.22
CA ASN A 260 4.83 -14.53 -10.50
C ASN A 260 3.46 -15.21 -10.30
N LEU A 261 2.38 -14.45 -10.50
CA LEU A 261 1.02 -14.96 -10.38
C LEU A 261 0.69 -16.04 -11.42
N ASN A 262 1.27 -15.94 -12.63
CA ASN A 262 1.05 -16.90 -13.71
C ASN A 262 1.68 -18.27 -13.40
N ALA A 263 2.57 -18.36 -12.41
CA ALA A 263 3.17 -19.63 -11.96
C ALA A 263 2.42 -20.27 -10.77
N VAL A 264 1.25 -19.74 -10.40
CA VAL A 264 0.35 -20.33 -9.39
C VAL A 264 -0.60 -21.31 -10.08
N GLU A 265 -0.23 -22.58 -10.11
CA GLU A 265 -0.95 -23.65 -10.82
C GLU A 265 -2.42 -23.80 -10.42
N SER A 266 -2.73 -23.61 -9.12
CA SER A 266 -4.10 -23.73 -8.63
C SER A 266 -5.05 -22.63 -9.16
N LEU A 267 -4.50 -21.58 -9.79
CA LEU A 267 -5.22 -20.45 -10.38
C LEU A 267 -5.30 -20.50 -11.92
N HIS A 268 -4.63 -21.44 -12.58
CA HIS A 268 -4.67 -21.57 -14.05
C HIS A 268 -6.09 -21.81 -14.56
N GLY A 269 -6.52 -21.00 -15.54
CA GLY A 269 -7.87 -21.05 -16.11
C GLY A 269 -9.00 -20.64 -15.14
N VAL A 270 -8.67 -20.16 -13.93
CA VAL A 270 -9.65 -19.78 -12.91
C VAL A 270 -9.98 -18.29 -13.00
N PRO A 271 -11.26 -17.90 -13.14
CA PRO A 271 -11.68 -16.51 -13.02
C PRO A 271 -11.43 -15.96 -11.62
N TYR A 272 -10.69 -14.86 -11.52
CA TYR A 272 -10.34 -14.24 -10.24
C TYR A 272 -10.51 -12.73 -10.22
N VAL A 273 -10.68 -12.17 -9.02
CA VAL A 273 -10.57 -10.73 -8.78
C VAL A 273 -9.33 -10.39 -7.97
N ALA A 274 -8.69 -9.27 -8.29
CA ALA A 274 -7.54 -8.76 -7.56
C ALA A 274 -7.94 -7.60 -6.64
N VAL A 275 -7.62 -7.67 -5.34
CA VAL A 275 -8.05 -6.65 -4.38
C VAL A 275 -6.91 -6.17 -3.48
N GLY A 276 -6.99 -4.93 -2.99
CA GLY A 276 -6.07 -4.41 -1.98
C GLY A 276 -6.58 -3.10 -1.36
N LYS A 277 -6.61 -3.00 -0.02
CA LYS A 277 -7.20 -1.83 0.68
C LYS A 277 -6.21 -0.76 1.15
N HIS A 278 -4.94 -1.12 1.31
CA HIS A 278 -3.86 -0.20 1.72
C HIS A 278 -2.54 -0.61 1.06
N LEU A 279 -2.56 -0.79 -0.26
CA LEU A 279 -1.32 -1.03 -0.97
C LEU A 279 -0.50 0.26 -0.98
N CYS A 280 0.71 0.18 -0.41
CA CYS A 280 1.63 1.30 -0.41
C CYS A 280 2.05 1.66 -1.84
N GLY A 281 2.45 2.92 -2.08
CA GLY A 281 2.76 3.46 -3.40
C GLY A 281 3.37 2.45 -4.39
N PRO A 282 4.60 1.95 -4.16
CA PRO A 282 5.21 0.96 -5.04
C PRO A 282 4.41 -0.34 -5.17
N ALA A 283 3.81 -0.83 -4.09
CA ALA A 283 3.07 -2.09 -4.08
C ALA A 283 1.81 -2.05 -4.97
N THR A 284 1.17 -0.89 -5.14
CA THR A 284 0.11 -0.73 -6.14
C THR A 284 0.65 -1.01 -7.55
N ASP A 285 1.74 -0.35 -7.93
CA ASP A 285 2.34 -0.50 -9.26
C ASP A 285 2.92 -1.91 -9.50
N LEU A 286 3.47 -2.54 -8.45
CA LEU A 286 3.89 -3.95 -8.49
C LEU A 286 2.70 -4.90 -8.70
N SER A 287 1.58 -4.66 -8.00
CA SER A 287 0.37 -5.51 -8.09
C SER A 287 -0.30 -5.39 -9.45
N LEU A 288 -0.37 -4.18 -10.02
CA LEU A 288 -0.91 -3.95 -11.35
C LEU A 288 -0.10 -4.69 -12.42
N ARG A 289 1.23 -4.64 -12.35
CA ARG A 289 2.11 -5.45 -13.23
C ARG A 289 1.92 -6.94 -13.03
N CYS A 290 1.84 -7.39 -11.77
CA CYS A 290 1.62 -8.79 -11.46
C CYS A 290 0.33 -9.32 -12.11
N CYS A 291 -0.76 -8.53 -12.06
CA CYS A 291 -2.06 -8.92 -12.61
C CYS A 291 -2.15 -8.80 -14.14
N LEU A 292 -1.47 -7.82 -14.74
CA LEU A 292 -1.62 -7.46 -16.16
C LEU A 292 -0.38 -7.80 -17.01
N SER A 293 0.56 -8.57 -16.44
CA SER A 293 1.67 -9.16 -17.19
C SER A 293 1.14 -10.12 -18.29
N ARG A 294 1.89 -10.26 -19.39
CA ARG A 294 1.47 -11.00 -20.60
C ARG A 294 0.85 -12.34 -20.22
N GLN A 295 -0.40 -12.51 -20.63
CA GLN A 295 -1.20 -13.71 -20.41
C GLN A 295 -1.00 -14.63 -21.62
N ASP A 296 -0.39 -15.79 -21.42
CA ASP A 296 -0.49 -16.92 -22.34
C ASP A 296 -1.85 -17.63 -22.13
N GLY A 297 -2.26 -18.53 -23.03
CA GLY A 297 -3.57 -19.21 -22.97
C GLY A 297 -3.86 -20.01 -21.68
N GLU A 298 -2.84 -20.30 -20.86
CA GLU A 298 -2.95 -21.02 -19.58
C GLU A 298 -2.96 -20.07 -18.35
N SER A 299 -2.93 -18.76 -18.56
CA SER A 299 -2.76 -17.79 -17.48
C SER A 299 -4.07 -17.52 -16.69
N PRO A 300 -3.98 -17.07 -15.43
CA PRO A 300 -5.13 -16.70 -14.61
C PRO A 300 -6.07 -15.69 -15.29
N VAL A 301 -7.39 -15.92 -15.22
CA VAL A 301 -8.35 -15.04 -15.90
C VAL A 301 -8.80 -13.92 -14.96
N LEU A 302 -8.20 -12.74 -15.08
CA LEU A 302 -8.60 -11.57 -14.30
C LEU A 302 -9.99 -11.07 -14.76
N LYS A 303 -10.96 -11.04 -13.85
CA LYS A 303 -12.32 -10.51 -14.07
C LYS A 303 -12.49 -9.05 -13.65
N GLY A 304 -11.61 -8.59 -12.78
CA GLY A 304 -11.62 -7.21 -12.33
C GLY A 304 -10.67 -7.02 -11.15
N LEU A 305 -10.34 -5.77 -10.89
CA LEU A 305 -9.51 -5.37 -9.78
C LEU A 305 -10.09 -4.16 -9.04
N ALA A 306 -9.83 -4.10 -7.74
CA ALA A 306 -10.15 -2.95 -6.91
C ALA A 306 -9.02 -2.71 -5.89
N ILE A 307 -8.24 -1.67 -6.14
CA ILE A 307 -7.07 -1.31 -5.34
C ILE A 307 -7.24 0.09 -4.77
N ALA A 308 -7.41 0.20 -3.45
CA ALA A 308 -7.37 1.47 -2.76
C ALA A 308 -5.91 1.93 -2.66
N THR A 309 -5.63 3.07 -3.30
CA THR A 309 -4.30 3.65 -3.44
C THR A 309 -3.94 4.41 -2.17
N CYS A 310 -2.79 4.13 -1.57
CA CYS A 310 -2.32 4.89 -0.41
C CYS A 310 -0.80 5.02 -0.35
N CYS A 311 -0.31 5.92 0.51
CA CYS A 311 1.12 6.12 0.76
C CYS A 311 1.92 6.50 -0.51
N HIS A 312 1.39 7.39 -1.36
CA HIS A 312 2.05 7.86 -2.59
C HIS A 312 3.44 8.49 -2.33
N HIS A 313 3.70 8.97 -1.12
CA HIS A 313 5.02 9.46 -0.71
C HIS A 313 6.12 8.39 -0.76
N LEU A 314 5.75 7.11 -0.76
CA LEU A 314 6.66 5.99 -0.94
C LEU A 314 6.92 5.64 -2.42
N CYS A 315 6.18 6.22 -3.37
CA CYS A 315 6.36 5.92 -4.79
C CYS A 315 7.81 6.14 -5.22
N GLN A 316 8.31 5.21 -6.03
CA GLN A 316 9.65 5.23 -6.59
C GLN A 316 9.52 5.30 -8.11
N TRP A 317 10.39 6.08 -8.77
CA TRP A 317 10.38 6.18 -10.22
C TRP A 317 10.54 4.80 -10.87
N LYS A 318 11.52 4.02 -10.39
CA LYS A 318 11.79 2.64 -10.83
C LYS A 318 10.53 1.78 -10.94
N SER A 319 9.72 1.78 -9.89
CA SER A 319 8.53 0.93 -9.80
C SER A 319 7.27 1.58 -10.37
N TYR A 320 7.27 2.88 -10.63
CA TYR A 320 6.07 3.56 -11.10
C TYR A 320 5.70 3.09 -12.51
N ILE A 321 4.44 2.75 -12.69
CA ILE A 321 4.01 1.92 -13.82
C ILE A 321 3.86 2.71 -15.13
N ASN A 322 3.62 4.02 -15.05
CA ASN A 322 3.32 4.86 -16.21
C ASN A 322 4.27 6.05 -16.35
N LYS A 323 5.56 5.77 -16.45
CA LYS A 323 6.61 6.79 -16.62
C LYS A 323 6.36 7.67 -17.85
N GLU A 324 5.96 7.06 -18.98
CA GLU A 324 5.60 7.75 -20.22
C GLU A 324 4.57 8.86 -19.99
N TYR A 325 3.53 8.57 -19.21
CA TYR A 325 2.51 9.56 -18.87
C TYR A 325 3.09 10.73 -18.08
N ILE A 326 3.89 10.48 -17.04
CA ILE A 326 4.48 11.55 -16.22
C ILE A 326 5.41 12.43 -17.07
N LEU A 327 6.24 11.83 -17.92
CA LEU A 327 7.10 12.55 -18.86
C LEU A 327 6.27 13.36 -19.86
N SER A 328 5.15 12.82 -20.36
CA SER A 328 4.26 13.52 -21.30
C SER A 328 3.59 14.76 -20.68
N LEU A 329 3.47 14.82 -19.35
CA LEU A 329 3.01 16.00 -18.62
C LEU A 329 4.11 17.05 -18.39
N GLY A 330 5.32 16.79 -18.92
CA GLY A 330 6.50 17.63 -18.70
C GLY A 330 7.05 17.53 -17.28
N ILE A 331 6.72 16.46 -16.54
CA ILE A 331 7.23 16.20 -15.19
C ILE A 331 8.43 15.25 -15.32
N SER A 332 9.60 15.73 -14.92
CA SER A 332 10.84 14.94 -14.89
C SER A 332 10.87 13.90 -13.77
N LYS A 333 11.88 13.01 -13.76
CA LYS A 333 12.10 12.03 -12.69
C LYS A 333 12.28 12.69 -11.31
N ASP A 334 13.08 13.75 -11.23
CA ASP A 334 13.32 14.46 -9.97
C ASP A 334 12.06 15.19 -9.50
N GLU A 335 11.33 15.82 -10.43
CA GLU A 335 10.03 16.41 -10.12
C GLU A 335 9.02 15.35 -9.67
N PHE A 336 9.01 14.15 -10.27
CA PHE A 336 8.17 13.03 -9.80
C PHE A 336 8.48 12.67 -8.35
N HIS A 337 9.76 12.61 -7.99
CA HIS A 337 10.16 12.37 -6.60
C HIS A 337 9.72 13.50 -5.67
N ILE A 338 9.79 14.75 -6.11
CA ILE A 338 9.30 15.92 -5.36
C ILE A 338 7.78 15.87 -5.19
N ILE A 339 6.99 15.71 -6.26
CA ILE A 339 5.51 15.64 -6.15
C ILE A 339 5.06 14.43 -5.32
N SER A 340 5.79 13.32 -5.39
CA SER A 340 5.52 12.18 -4.52
C SER A 340 5.68 12.57 -3.05
N SER A 341 6.70 13.36 -2.71
CA SER A 341 6.87 13.87 -1.34
C SER A 341 5.74 14.80 -0.90
N PHE A 342 5.23 15.66 -1.80
CA PHE A 342 4.10 16.56 -1.50
C PHE A 342 2.82 15.79 -1.12
N THR A 343 2.66 14.55 -1.59
CA THR A 343 1.48 13.74 -1.24
C THR A 343 1.36 13.47 0.26
N SER A 344 2.44 13.56 1.04
CA SER A 344 2.35 13.45 2.50
C SER A 344 1.67 14.65 3.14
N TRP A 345 1.65 15.81 2.48
CA TRP A 345 0.96 17.00 2.99
C TRP A 345 -0.56 16.89 2.89
N ALA A 346 -1.10 15.96 2.11
CA ALA A 346 -2.55 15.77 1.98
C ALA A 346 -3.27 15.43 3.30
N VAL A 347 -2.52 15.07 4.34
CA VAL A 347 -3.04 14.78 5.69
C VAL A 347 -2.61 15.83 6.74
N ASP A 348 -2.04 16.96 6.31
CA ASP A 348 -1.56 18.02 7.22
C ASP A 348 -2.69 18.90 7.79
N ASP A 349 -3.92 18.80 7.27
CA ASP A 349 -5.09 19.53 7.78
C ASP A 349 -5.92 18.64 8.72
N ASP A 350 -6.27 19.16 9.90
CA ASP A 350 -7.17 18.49 10.85
C ASP A 350 -8.55 18.41 10.18
N HIS A 351 -9.02 17.19 9.91
CA HIS A 351 -10.24 16.89 9.12
C HIS A 351 -11.58 17.32 9.77
N GLY A 352 -11.64 18.47 10.45
CA GLY A 352 -12.81 19.04 11.12
C GLY A 352 -13.62 20.05 10.29
N SER A 353 -13.14 20.49 9.13
CA SER A 353 -13.85 21.44 8.27
C SER A 353 -13.92 20.95 6.83
N ASN A 354 -15.12 20.99 6.24
CA ASN A 354 -15.38 20.68 4.84
C ASN A 354 -14.37 21.39 3.92
N LEU A 355 -13.70 20.64 3.04
CA LEU A 355 -12.91 21.20 1.94
C LEU A 355 -13.82 22.11 1.09
N PRO A 356 -13.55 23.42 0.95
CA PRO A 356 -14.28 24.26 0.01
C PRO A 356 -13.88 23.93 -1.44
N GLY A 357 -14.80 24.25 -2.35
CA GLY A 357 -14.66 24.05 -3.79
C GLY A 357 -13.48 24.81 -4.40
N VAL A 358 -13.19 24.49 -5.66
CA VAL A 358 -11.98 24.83 -6.43
C VAL A 358 -11.83 26.35 -6.73
N ASP A 359 -12.63 27.22 -6.12
CA ASP A 359 -12.77 28.62 -6.53
C ASP A 359 -12.01 29.65 -5.66
N ASP A 360 -11.41 29.27 -4.51
CA ASP A 360 -10.79 30.24 -3.57
C ASP A 360 -9.25 30.40 -3.70
N ILE A 361 -8.61 29.82 -4.74
CA ILE A 361 -7.13 29.87 -4.94
C ILE A 361 -6.67 31.02 -5.87
N ASP A 362 -7.58 31.84 -6.39
CA ASP A 362 -7.19 33.03 -7.19
C ASP A 362 -6.37 34.09 -6.41
N LEU A 363 -6.26 33.94 -5.08
CA LEU A 363 -5.52 34.86 -4.18
C LEU A 363 -3.99 34.71 -4.21
N LEU A 364 -3.43 33.59 -4.69
CA LEU A 364 -1.96 33.45 -4.81
C LEU A 364 -1.41 34.09 -6.11
N VAL A 365 -2.20 34.14 -7.17
CA VAL A 365 -1.80 34.72 -8.46
C VAL A 365 -2.03 36.24 -8.48
N SER A 366 -2.99 36.75 -7.70
CA SER A 366 -3.30 38.17 -7.57
C SER A 366 -2.36 38.92 -6.60
N ASN A 367 -1.88 38.26 -5.54
CA ASN A 367 -0.88 38.86 -4.64
C ASN A 367 0.49 39.10 -5.28
N ALA A 368 0.76 38.57 -6.48
CA ALA A 368 1.95 38.88 -7.27
C ALA A 368 1.77 40.07 -8.22
N LYS A 369 0.57 40.67 -8.30
CA LYS A 369 0.24 41.75 -9.25
C LYS A 369 -0.14 43.09 -8.60
N GLU A 370 -0.33 43.15 -7.29
CA GLU A 370 -0.67 44.40 -6.57
C GLU A 370 0.42 44.87 -5.59
N GLU A 371 1.68 44.90 -6.03
CA GLU A 371 2.69 45.77 -5.40
C GLU A 371 3.15 46.81 -6.42
N GLY A 372 2.27 47.78 -6.65
CA GLY A 372 2.61 49.06 -7.26
C GLY A 372 3.16 50.02 -6.20
N GLU A 373 4.41 50.42 -6.38
CA GLU A 373 5.04 51.65 -5.88
C GLU A 373 5.21 51.79 -4.35
N GLY A 374 6.30 51.23 -3.81
CA GLY A 374 6.79 51.59 -2.48
C GLY A 374 8.00 50.76 -2.02
N GLU A 375 9.19 51.35 -2.15
CA GLU A 375 10.48 50.93 -1.56
C GLU A 375 11.02 49.52 -1.89
N VAL A 376 12.16 49.51 -2.58
CA VAL A 376 13.02 48.33 -2.79
C VAL A 376 13.46 47.77 -1.43
N ARG A 377 12.72 46.78 -0.92
CA ARG A 377 13.21 45.88 0.12
C ARG A 377 13.86 44.69 -0.56
N ASP A 378 15.17 44.62 -0.37
CA ASP A 378 16.08 43.54 -0.71
C ASP A 378 15.48 42.15 -0.46
N ASP A 379 14.96 41.49 -1.50
CA ASP A 379 14.50 40.09 -1.47
C ASP A 379 15.71 39.14 -1.61
N SER A 380 16.68 39.32 -0.72
CA SER A 380 17.89 38.53 -0.67
C SER A 380 17.59 37.14 -0.09
N LEU A 381 17.40 36.18 -0.98
CA LEU A 381 17.61 34.74 -0.77
C LEU A 381 16.76 34.10 0.33
N SER A 382 15.43 34.11 0.19
CA SER A 382 14.61 33.16 0.95
C SER A 382 15.00 31.72 0.55
N SER A 383 15.51 30.96 1.51
CA SER A 383 15.84 29.55 1.29
C SER A 383 14.56 28.78 0.95
N MET A 384 14.66 27.75 0.12
CA MET A 384 13.48 26.95 -0.26
C MET A 384 12.80 26.33 0.97
N GLU A 385 13.57 26.05 2.02
CA GLU A 385 13.06 25.58 3.31
C GLU A 385 12.16 26.62 4.00
N GLU A 386 12.52 27.90 3.98
CA GLU A 386 11.70 28.97 4.54
C GLU A 386 10.39 29.17 3.79
N VAL A 387 10.43 29.11 2.45
CA VAL A 387 9.23 29.22 1.62
C VAL A 387 8.26 28.08 1.94
N VAL A 388 8.74 26.83 2.00
CA VAL A 388 7.90 25.67 2.33
C VAL A 388 7.33 25.79 3.75
N LYS A 389 8.10 26.31 4.72
CA LYS A 389 7.63 26.55 6.10
C LYS A 389 6.56 27.64 6.18
N LYS A 390 6.59 28.64 5.29
CA LYS A 390 5.60 29.73 5.24
C LYS A 390 4.27 29.31 4.59
N MET A 391 4.22 28.20 3.85
CA MET A 391 2.98 27.71 3.25
C MET A 391 1.97 27.29 4.31
N LYS A 392 0.71 27.71 4.14
CA LYS A 392 -0.36 27.35 5.07
C LYS A 392 -0.62 25.84 5.01
N PRO A 393 -0.98 25.19 6.12
CA PRO A 393 -1.33 23.75 6.12
C PRO A 393 -2.38 23.38 5.07
N MET A 394 -3.42 24.22 4.90
CA MET A 394 -4.48 24.02 3.91
C MET A 394 -3.96 24.03 2.47
N GLU A 395 -3.06 24.95 2.12
CA GLU A 395 -2.44 25.03 0.78
C GLU A 395 -1.60 23.78 0.50
N ARG A 396 -0.82 23.34 1.49
CA ARG A 396 -0.01 22.11 1.41
C ARG A 396 -0.91 20.88 1.25
N ALA A 397 -2.04 20.82 1.95
CA ALA A 397 -3.01 19.74 1.82
C ALA A 397 -3.60 19.66 0.40
N VAL A 398 -4.09 20.78 -0.13
CA VAL A 398 -4.62 20.85 -1.50
C VAL A 398 -3.58 20.41 -2.53
N LEU A 399 -2.36 20.94 -2.44
CA LEU A 399 -1.26 20.56 -3.33
C LEU A 399 -0.94 19.06 -3.24
N GLY A 400 -0.91 18.51 -2.02
CA GLY A 400 -0.72 17.09 -1.78
C GLY A 400 -1.81 16.23 -2.42
N PHE A 401 -3.08 16.64 -2.31
CA PHE A 401 -4.21 15.96 -2.96
C PHE A 401 -4.10 15.98 -4.49
N LYS A 402 -3.74 17.13 -5.09
CA LYS A 402 -3.51 17.23 -6.54
C LYS A 402 -2.43 16.25 -6.99
N CYS A 403 -1.31 16.18 -6.26
CA CYS A 403 -0.22 15.26 -6.56
C CYS A 403 -0.64 13.78 -6.49
N LYS A 404 -1.47 13.40 -5.50
CA LYS A 404 -2.03 12.04 -5.42
C LYS A 404 -2.84 11.69 -6.67
N GLN A 405 -3.74 12.59 -7.08
CA GLN A 405 -4.59 12.39 -8.23
C GLN A 405 -3.82 12.30 -9.55
N ILE A 406 -2.73 13.07 -9.72
CA ILE A 406 -1.84 12.96 -10.88
C ILE A 406 -1.22 11.56 -10.96
N ILE A 407 -0.69 11.06 -9.84
CA ILE A 407 -0.06 9.72 -9.77
C ILE A 407 -1.09 8.63 -10.08
N ASP A 408 -2.30 8.72 -9.51
CA ASP A 408 -3.35 7.72 -9.71
C ASP A 408 -3.97 7.79 -11.11
N ALA A 409 -4.08 8.99 -11.71
CA ALA A 409 -4.51 9.14 -13.10
C ALA A 409 -3.58 8.41 -14.07
N GLY A 410 -2.27 8.44 -13.80
CA GLY A 410 -1.30 7.68 -14.58
C GLY A 410 -1.48 6.16 -14.43
N ARG A 411 -1.77 5.67 -13.23
CA ARG A 411 -2.08 4.24 -13.00
C ARG A 411 -3.34 3.81 -13.74
N MET A 412 -4.41 4.60 -13.63
CA MET A 412 -5.67 4.37 -14.35
C MET A 412 -5.45 4.32 -15.87
N LYS A 413 -4.74 5.32 -16.44
CA LYS A 413 -4.42 5.34 -17.87
C LYS A 413 -3.59 4.14 -18.31
N TRP A 414 -2.68 3.66 -17.45
CA TRP A 414 -1.89 2.47 -17.74
C TRP A 414 -2.76 1.22 -17.78
N VAL A 415 -3.66 1.04 -16.81
CA VAL A 415 -4.62 -0.08 -16.79
C VAL A 415 -5.49 -0.05 -18.04
N LYS A 416 -5.98 1.13 -18.44
CA LYS A 416 -6.75 1.31 -19.68
C LYS A 416 -5.96 0.94 -20.94
N LYS A 417 -4.67 1.26 -21.01
CA LYS A 417 -3.76 0.85 -22.10
C LYS A 417 -3.59 -0.68 -22.15
N HIS A 418 -3.81 -1.38 -21.04
CA HIS A 418 -3.71 -2.84 -20.92
C HIS A 418 -5.07 -3.56 -21.05
N GLY A 419 -6.10 -2.88 -21.56
CA GLY A 419 -7.31 -3.52 -22.05
C GLY A 419 -8.45 -3.68 -21.04
N LEU A 420 -8.33 -3.15 -19.83
CA LEU A 420 -9.45 -3.08 -18.87
C LEU A 420 -10.12 -1.70 -18.90
N ASP A 421 -11.45 -1.64 -18.78
CA ASP A 421 -12.09 -0.36 -18.48
C ASP A 421 -11.79 -0.02 -17.03
N SER A 422 -11.31 1.20 -16.77
CA SER A 422 -10.78 1.58 -15.47
C SER A 422 -11.23 2.97 -15.06
N LYS A 423 -11.56 3.12 -13.77
CA LYS A 423 -12.03 4.37 -13.18
C LYS A 423 -11.37 4.60 -11.82
N LEU A 424 -11.23 5.88 -11.47
CA LEU A 424 -10.91 6.32 -10.12
C LEU A 424 -12.21 6.83 -9.48
N VAL A 425 -12.50 6.34 -8.28
CA VAL A 425 -13.68 6.76 -7.50
C VAL A 425 -13.29 7.07 -6.07
N LYS A 426 -14.06 7.93 -5.41
CA LYS A 426 -14.01 8.10 -3.95
C LYS A 426 -14.89 7.03 -3.31
N TYR A 427 -14.28 5.96 -2.81
CA TYR A 427 -15.05 4.80 -2.31
C TYR A 427 -15.53 4.96 -0.86
N ILE A 428 -15.01 5.93 -0.12
CA ILE A 428 -15.43 6.22 1.26
C ILE A 428 -15.36 7.72 1.55
N PRO A 429 -16.20 8.29 2.43
CA PRO A 429 -16.08 9.69 2.83
C PRO A 429 -14.71 10.02 3.44
N ALA A 430 -14.20 11.21 3.16
CA ALA A 430 -12.92 11.70 3.69
C ALA A 430 -12.90 11.75 5.23
N SER A 431 -14.07 11.96 5.86
CA SER A 431 -14.25 11.93 7.32
C SER A 431 -14.00 10.54 7.95
N ILE A 432 -14.12 9.45 7.18
CA ILE A 432 -13.80 8.09 7.62
C ILE A 432 -12.34 7.78 7.34
N SER A 433 -11.86 8.15 6.15
CA SER A 433 -10.45 8.02 5.78
C SER A 433 -10.07 9.05 4.72
N PRO A 434 -8.97 9.80 4.90
CA PRO A 434 -8.46 10.70 3.86
C PRO A 434 -7.82 9.96 2.68
N GLU A 435 -7.51 8.67 2.85
CA GLU A 435 -7.05 7.77 1.78
C GLU A 435 -8.27 7.04 1.18
N ASN A 436 -9.08 7.78 0.43
CA ASN A 436 -10.39 7.34 -0.06
C ASN A 436 -10.48 7.13 -1.58
N THR A 437 -9.36 7.11 -2.29
CA THR A 437 -9.34 6.82 -3.72
C THR A 437 -9.25 5.32 -3.98
N LEU A 438 -10.10 4.82 -4.88
CA LEU A 438 -10.11 3.44 -5.34
C LEU A 438 -9.89 3.42 -6.85
N LEU A 439 -8.88 2.68 -7.30
CA LEU A 439 -8.75 2.27 -8.69
C LEU A 439 -9.55 0.98 -8.88
N VAL A 440 -10.61 1.07 -9.67
CA VAL A 440 -11.45 -0.07 -10.05
C VAL A 440 -11.35 -0.29 -11.54
N ALA A 441 -11.20 -1.56 -11.97
CA ALA A 441 -11.16 -1.91 -13.39
C ALA A 441 -11.71 -3.31 -13.64
N GLY A 442 -12.29 -3.55 -14.82
CA GLY A 442 -12.89 -4.84 -15.20
C GLY A 442 -13.15 -4.95 -16.69
#